data_AF-A0A6M2CX80-F1
#
_entry.id   AF-A0A6M2CX80-F1
#
_cell.length_a   1.000
_cell.length_b   1.000
_cell.length_c   1.000
_cell.angle_alpha   90.00
_cell.angle_beta   90.00
_cell.angle_gamma   90.00
#
_symmetry.space_group_name_H-M   'P 1'
#
loop_
_entity.id
_entity.type
_entity.pdbx_description
1 polymer ?
#
loop_
_entity_poly.entity_id
_entity_poly.type
_entity_poly.pdbx_seq_one_letter_code
_entity_poly.pdbx_strand_id
1 'polypeptide(L)'
;LTRNMKEVGNYDKLLQTWLAWHNAVGTAIKQYYIPYIKLSNEAASLDGYDNLKSAWLSDYETENMTEIVDKLWEELSPLYKKLHAYVRMKLREIYPGRLPEDGTIPAHLLGNMWAQEWGTLYPHLTMEDKPLDISKTMVEEKWDAQKMFHAAEDFFTSLGLDNMTSEFWNKSILTKPIDREIQCHASAWNMYNGDDFRIKMCTDPSIEQLRTVHHEMGHIEYYMQYKHLHVLLQEGANEGFHEAVGDLIALSVATKTHYEKLNLLKPTDKYNAVDLLLMSALDKIAFLPFGYLLDKWRWTIFTGETPFDKMNEKFWEYRIKYQGVSPPVKRNESFFDGGAKYHVALHVPYLRYFVAFILQFQFHEHLCTVAKKMDEQHPFHECDIYGEKTAGDVLKKGLSLGRSKPWPDVLEIMAGTRQMSASSLKKYYEPLEKWLDERIKNEVVGWDKANVQDYMGMPSFANKVDFSAAAVLASIGVILFCWKNISL
;
A
#
# COMPACT_ATOMS: atom_id res chain seq x y z
N LEU A 1 -18.54 -1.42 3.13
CA LEU A 1 -17.44 -2.23 3.69
C LEU A 1 -16.23 -1.37 4.04
N THR A 2 -15.61 -0.65 3.10
CA THR A 2 -14.45 0.21 3.39
C THR A 2 -14.73 1.23 4.49
N ARG A 3 -15.85 1.97 4.43
CA ARG A 3 -16.26 2.90 5.50
C ARG A 3 -16.36 2.21 6.87
N ASN A 4 -16.92 1.00 6.93
CA ASN A 4 -17.03 0.23 8.18
C ASN A 4 -15.64 -0.14 8.73
N MET A 5 -14.69 -0.54 7.87
CA MET A 5 -13.33 -0.91 8.31
C MET A 5 -12.53 0.28 8.85
N LYS A 6 -12.90 1.52 8.49
CA LYS A 6 -12.29 2.74 9.01
C LYS A 6 -12.79 3.11 10.42
N GLU A 7 -13.88 2.50 10.88
CA GLU A 7 -14.41 2.74 12.24
C GLU A 7 -13.49 2.15 13.31
N VAL A 8 -13.52 2.72 14.52
CA VAL A 8 -12.76 2.26 15.68
C VAL A 8 -13.70 2.05 16.87
N GLY A 9 -13.50 0.99 17.63
CA GLY A 9 -14.18 0.70 18.89
C GLY A 9 -15.13 -0.49 18.88
N ASN A 10 -15.73 -0.86 17.74
CA ASN A 10 -16.63 -2.02 17.65
C ASN A 10 -15.93 -3.25 17.05
N TYR A 11 -15.28 -4.05 17.91
CA TYR A 11 -14.55 -5.26 17.52
C TYR A 11 -15.38 -6.21 16.65
N ASP A 12 -16.58 -6.57 17.11
CA ASP A 12 -17.38 -7.62 16.45
C ASP A 12 -17.92 -7.16 15.08
N LYS A 13 -18.25 -5.86 14.93
CA LYS A 13 -18.63 -5.28 13.63
C LYS A 13 -17.46 -5.29 12.63
N LEU A 14 -16.26 -4.94 13.08
CA LEU A 14 -15.06 -4.97 12.24
C LEU A 14 -14.73 -6.42 11.83
N LEU A 15 -14.88 -7.37 12.75
CA LEU A 15 -14.68 -8.79 12.50
C LEU A 15 -15.65 -9.31 11.43
N GLN A 16 -16.95 -9.03 11.59
CA GLN A 16 -17.96 -9.43 10.62
C GLN A 16 -17.72 -8.81 9.25
N THR A 17 -17.32 -7.53 9.20
CA THR A 17 -17.00 -6.82 7.95
C THR A 17 -15.81 -7.47 7.24
N TRP A 18 -14.74 -7.79 7.98
CA TRP A 18 -13.56 -8.46 7.46
C TRP A 18 -13.87 -9.84 6.91
N LEU A 19 -14.64 -10.64 7.67
CA LEU A 19 -15.06 -11.99 7.27
C LEU A 19 -15.95 -11.99 6.03
N ALA A 20 -16.92 -11.07 5.97
CA ALA A 20 -17.83 -10.96 4.83
C ALA A 20 -17.06 -10.76 3.52
N TRP A 21 -16.03 -9.91 3.53
CA TRP A 21 -15.20 -9.67 2.35
C TRP A 21 -14.31 -10.87 1.99
N HIS A 22 -13.51 -11.35 2.95
CA HIS A 22 -12.52 -12.39 2.67
C HIS A 22 -13.17 -13.73 2.29
N ASN A 23 -14.29 -14.09 2.93
CA ASN A 23 -15.01 -15.33 2.61
C ASN A 23 -15.73 -15.24 1.25
N ALA A 24 -16.27 -14.08 0.88
CA ALA A 24 -16.97 -13.93 -0.40
C ALA A 24 -15.99 -13.84 -1.58
N VAL A 25 -14.96 -12.99 -1.46
CA VAL A 25 -14.07 -12.67 -2.59
C VAL A 25 -12.92 -13.65 -2.68
N GLY A 26 -12.19 -13.89 -1.58
CA GLY A 26 -11.02 -14.76 -1.60
C GLY A 26 -11.35 -16.16 -2.12
N THR A 27 -12.37 -16.77 -1.55
CA THR A 27 -12.85 -18.11 -1.97
C THR A 27 -13.30 -18.14 -3.44
N ALA A 28 -13.99 -17.11 -3.92
CA ALA A 28 -14.44 -17.04 -5.31
C ALA A 28 -13.28 -16.91 -6.31
N ILE A 29 -12.22 -16.16 -5.96
CA ILE A 29 -11.04 -15.94 -6.80
C ILE A 29 -10.17 -17.21 -6.89
N LYS A 30 -10.12 -18.04 -5.83
CA LYS A 30 -9.22 -19.21 -5.74
C LYS A 30 -9.27 -20.12 -6.97
N GLN A 31 -10.47 -20.42 -7.47
CA GLN A 31 -10.67 -21.32 -8.61
C GLN A 31 -10.09 -20.80 -9.93
N TYR A 32 -10.00 -19.48 -10.09
CA TYR A 32 -9.44 -18.83 -11.28
C TYR A 32 -7.94 -18.57 -11.14
N TYR A 33 -7.48 -18.31 -9.92
CA TYR A 33 -6.09 -17.95 -9.65
C TYR A 33 -5.11 -19.07 -10.02
N ILE A 34 -5.41 -20.33 -9.66
CA ILE A 34 -4.48 -21.45 -9.91
C ILE A 34 -4.28 -21.70 -11.41
N PRO A 35 -5.34 -21.87 -12.25
CA PRO A 35 -5.17 -21.98 -13.69
C PRO A 35 -4.44 -20.78 -14.30
N TYR A 36 -4.78 -19.57 -13.85
CA TYR A 36 -4.14 -18.35 -14.33
C TYR A 36 -2.63 -18.35 -14.08
N ILE A 37 -2.17 -18.69 -12.86
CA ILE A 37 -0.74 -18.74 -12.55
C ILE A 37 -0.01 -19.82 -13.36
N LYS A 38 -0.63 -20.96 -13.62
CA LYS A 38 -0.04 -21.99 -14.49
C LYS A 38 0.20 -21.47 -15.90
N LEU A 39 -0.82 -20.82 -16.49
CA LEU A 39 -0.73 -20.24 -17.83
C LEU A 39 0.29 -19.09 -17.88
N SER A 40 0.31 -18.21 -16.88
CA SER A 40 1.27 -17.11 -16.83
C SER A 40 2.71 -17.59 -16.67
N ASN A 41 2.94 -18.66 -15.91
CA ASN A 41 4.27 -19.29 -15.84
C ASN A 41 4.67 -19.93 -17.17
N GLU A 42 3.75 -20.62 -17.85
CA GLU A 42 4.01 -21.18 -19.18
C GLU A 42 4.36 -20.08 -20.19
N ALA A 43 3.61 -18.98 -20.20
CA ALA A 43 3.90 -17.82 -21.04
C ALA A 43 5.30 -17.23 -20.74
N ALA A 44 5.64 -17.04 -19.47
CA ALA A 44 6.97 -16.56 -19.07
C ALA A 44 8.09 -17.50 -19.56
N SER A 45 7.88 -18.81 -19.49
CA SER A 45 8.84 -19.80 -20.03
C SER A 45 8.96 -19.76 -21.55
N LEU A 46 7.86 -19.51 -22.28
CA LEU A 46 7.90 -19.33 -23.74
C LEU A 46 8.67 -18.07 -24.15
N ASP A 47 8.62 -17.03 -23.31
CA ASP A 47 9.38 -15.77 -23.49
C ASP A 47 10.85 -15.89 -23.03
N GLY A 48 11.27 -17.05 -22.52
CA GLY A 48 12.66 -17.33 -22.14
C GLY A 48 13.01 -17.03 -20.67
N TYR A 49 12.02 -16.75 -19.82
CA TYR A 49 12.22 -16.62 -18.38
C TYR A 49 12.02 -17.96 -17.66
N ASP A 50 12.74 -18.18 -16.55
CA ASP A 50 12.59 -19.42 -15.76
C ASP A 50 11.16 -19.61 -15.22
N ASN A 51 10.49 -18.51 -14.87
CA ASN A 51 9.15 -18.46 -14.32
C ASN A 51 8.66 -17.01 -14.29
N LEU A 52 7.41 -16.83 -13.87
CA LEU A 52 6.75 -15.53 -13.80
C LEU A 52 7.40 -14.54 -12.82
N LYS A 53 8.06 -15.02 -11.74
CA LYS A 53 8.83 -14.13 -10.85
C LYS A 53 9.99 -13.50 -11.63
N SER A 54 10.74 -14.28 -12.40
CA SER A 54 11.85 -13.77 -13.21
C SER A 54 11.37 -12.79 -14.26
N ALA A 55 10.24 -13.08 -14.92
CA ALA A 55 9.62 -12.15 -15.88
C ALA A 55 9.26 -10.81 -15.24
N TRP A 56 8.65 -10.83 -14.05
CA TRP A 56 8.27 -9.61 -13.32
C TRP A 56 9.48 -8.81 -12.85
N LEU A 57 10.48 -9.48 -12.28
CA LEU A 57 11.68 -8.80 -11.78
C LEU A 57 12.55 -8.22 -12.90
N SER A 58 12.34 -8.65 -14.14
CA SER A 58 13.10 -8.13 -15.29
C SER A 58 12.89 -6.64 -15.53
N ASP A 59 11.76 -6.06 -15.09
CA ASP A 59 11.50 -4.62 -15.17
C ASP A 59 12.52 -3.78 -14.38
N TYR A 60 13.10 -4.35 -13.32
CA TYR A 60 14.13 -3.69 -12.53
C TYR A 60 15.53 -3.80 -13.13
N GLU A 61 15.74 -4.60 -14.18
CA GLU A 61 17.05 -4.78 -14.85
C GLU A 61 18.21 -5.01 -13.86
N THR A 62 17.94 -5.70 -12.74
CA THR A 62 18.86 -5.86 -11.61
C THR A 62 18.84 -7.30 -11.14
N GLU A 63 19.96 -8.02 -11.33
CA GLU A 63 20.05 -9.46 -11.05
C GLU A 63 19.71 -9.82 -9.60
N ASN A 64 20.14 -9.00 -8.64
CA ASN A 64 19.97 -9.26 -7.20
C ASN A 64 18.86 -8.42 -6.54
N MET A 65 17.82 -8.05 -7.29
CA MET A 65 16.75 -7.19 -6.79
C MET A 65 16.08 -7.72 -5.51
N THR A 66 15.89 -9.04 -5.39
CA THR A 66 15.30 -9.63 -4.16
C THR A 66 16.19 -9.45 -2.93
N GLU A 67 17.51 -9.50 -3.10
CA GLU A 67 18.46 -9.30 -1.98
C GLU A 67 18.51 -7.83 -1.56
N ILE A 68 18.43 -6.90 -2.51
CA ILE A 68 18.36 -5.46 -2.24
C ILE A 68 17.10 -5.17 -1.41
N VAL A 69 15.95 -5.69 -1.84
CA VAL A 69 14.67 -5.50 -1.15
C VAL A 69 14.68 -6.13 0.24
N ASP A 70 15.27 -7.32 0.39
CA ASP A 70 15.41 -7.98 1.69
C ASP A 70 16.25 -7.13 2.67
N LYS A 71 17.39 -6.60 2.21
CA LYS A 71 18.25 -5.70 3.02
C LYS A 71 17.53 -4.41 3.42
N LEU A 72 16.82 -3.78 2.48
CA LEU A 72 16.04 -2.56 2.77
C LEU A 72 14.98 -2.83 3.83
N TRP A 73 14.29 -3.98 3.75
CA TRP A 73 13.33 -4.38 4.79
C TRP A 73 14.02 -4.63 6.12
N GLU A 74 15.16 -5.33 6.16
CA GLU A 74 15.92 -5.58 7.38
C GLU A 74 16.31 -4.26 8.08
N GLU A 75 16.77 -3.26 7.33
CA GLU A 75 17.14 -1.94 7.84
C GLU A 75 15.96 -1.13 8.43
N LEU A 76 14.75 -1.33 7.89
CA LEU A 76 13.53 -0.60 8.24
C LEU A 76 12.66 -1.33 9.27
N SER A 77 12.79 -2.65 9.36
CA SER A 77 12.01 -3.47 10.26
C SER A 77 12.10 -3.05 11.74
N PRO A 78 13.22 -2.51 12.28
CA PRO A 78 13.26 -2.03 13.66
C PRO A 78 12.31 -0.86 13.90
N LEU A 79 12.26 0.12 13.00
CA LEU A 79 11.34 1.27 13.09
C LEU A 79 9.88 0.80 13.02
N TYR A 80 9.57 -0.12 12.08
CA TYR A 80 8.23 -0.71 12.00
C TYR A 80 7.84 -1.44 13.28
N LYS A 81 8.73 -2.26 13.87
CA LYS A 81 8.46 -2.99 15.11
C LYS A 81 8.18 -2.04 16.29
N LYS A 82 8.84 -0.89 16.36
CA LYS A 82 8.55 0.16 17.37
C LYS A 82 7.15 0.76 17.17
N LEU A 83 6.81 1.12 15.93
CA LEU A 83 5.46 1.61 15.58
C LEU A 83 4.39 0.58 15.91
N HIS A 84 4.60 -0.69 15.52
CA HIS A 84 3.70 -1.81 15.82
C HIS A 84 3.48 -1.98 17.32
N ALA A 85 4.55 -1.99 18.13
CA ALA A 85 4.46 -2.11 19.58
C ALA A 85 3.62 -0.98 20.20
N TYR A 86 3.83 0.25 19.74
CA TYR A 86 3.06 1.42 20.17
C TYR A 86 1.57 1.30 19.81
N VAL A 87 1.27 0.94 18.56
CA VAL A 87 -0.11 0.74 18.09
C VAL A 87 -0.78 -0.39 18.85
N ARG A 88 -0.09 -1.52 19.05
CA ARG A 88 -0.60 -2.66 19.82
C ARG A 88 -0.92 -2.28 21.27
N MET A 89 -0.04 -1.51 21.92
CA MET A 89 -0.26 -0.99 23.27
C MET A 89 -1.57 -0.20 23.34
N LYS A 90 -1.77 0.76 22.43
CA LYS A 90 -2.99 1.56 22.34
C LYS A 90 -4.24 0.74 21.99
N LEU A 91 -4.12 -0.24 21.09
CA LEU A 91 -5.23 -1.13 20.77
C LEU A 91 -5.67 -1.99 21.96
N ARG A 92 -4.78 -2.34 22.90
CA ARG A 92 -5.20 -3.01 24.15
C ARG A 92 -6.04 -2.11 25.05
N GLU A 93 -5.81 -0.80 25.03
CA GLU A 93 -6.65 0.18 25.74
C GLU A 93 -8.03 0.29 25.07
N ILE A 94 -8.08 0.32 23.74
CA ILE A 94 -9.33 0.44 22.96
C ILE A 94 -10.15 -0.85 22.99
N TYR A 95 -9.49 -2.02 22.96
CA TYR A 95 -10.12 -3.34 22.92
C TYR A 95 -9.61 -4.25 24.06
N PRO A 96 -10.00 -3.98 25.32
CA PRO A 96 -9.51 -4.74 26.48
C PRO A 96 -9.81 -6.23 26.36
N GLY A 97 -8.78 -7.07 26.53
CA GLY A 97 -8.90 -8.53 26.51
C GLY A 97 -9.19 -9.17 25.15
N ARG A 98 -9.08 -8.42 24.05
CA ARG A 98 -9.37 -8.91 22.69
C ARG A 98 -8.14 -9.12 21.81
N LEU A 99 -6.94 -8.73 22.27
CA LEU A 99 -5.69 -8.92 21.53
C LEU A 99 -4.99 -10.24 21.95
N PRO A 100 -4.34 -10.95 21.00
CA PRO A 100 -3.54 -12.13 21.31
C PRO A 100 -2.36 -11.85 22.24
N GLU A 101 -1.98 -12.84 23.06
CA GLU A 101 -0.83 -12.75 23.98
C GLU A 101 0.52 -13.02 23.29
N ASP A 102 0.50 -13.52 22.05
CA ASP A 102 1.69 -13.83 21.26
C ASP A 102 2.38 -12.58 20.66
N GLY A 103 1.74 -11.42 20.83
CA GLY A 103 2.23 -10.12 20.36
C GLY A 103 1.72 -9.71 18.98
N THR A 104 0.91 -10.51 18.29
CA THR A 104 0.30 -10.08 17.01
C THR A 104 -0.87 -9.11 17.20
N ILE A 105 -1.22 -8.38 16.15
CA ILE A 105 -2.45 -7.57 16.09
C ILE A 105 -3.46 -8.27 15.17
N PRO A 106 -4.73 -8.47 15.59
CA PRO A 106 -5.76 -9.00 14.69
C PRO A 106 -5.98 -8.12 13.46
N ALA A 107 -5.96 -8.70 12.26
CA ALA A 107 -5.95 -8.00 10.97
C ALA A 107 -7.13 -7.04 10.72
N HIS A 108 -8.23 -7.19 11.44
CA HIS A 108 -9.45 -6.39 11.27
C HIS A 108 -9.48 -5.11 12.12
N LEU A 109 -8.48 -4.86 12.95
CA LEU A 109 -8.47 -3.72 13.90
C LEU A 109 -7.65 -2.51 13.43
N LEU A 110 -7.08 -2.58 12.23
CA LEU A 110 -6.06 -1.64 11.76
C LEU A 110 -6.59 -0.61 10.76
N GLY A 111 -7.88 -0.28 10.82
CA GLY A 111 -8.47 0.82 10.03
C GLY A 111 -8.65 0.56 8.53
N ASN A 112 -8.17 -0.59 8.05
CA ASN A 112 -8.13 -0.96 6.64
C ASN A 112 -8.44 -2.46 6.48
N MET A 113 -9.12 -2.83 5.38
CA MET A 113 -9.53 -4.22 5.10
C MET A 113 -8.36 -5.22 5.12
N TRP A 114 -7.18 -4.78 4.69
CA TRP A 114 -5.96 -5.59 4.62
C TRP A 114 -4.92 -5.20 5.67
N ALA A 115 -5.23 -4.26 6.58
CA ALA A 115 -4.28 -3.70 7.52
C ALA A 115 -3.01 -3.13 6.85
N GLN A 116 -3.09 -2.67 5.60
CA GLN A 116 -1.92 -2.13 4.89
C GLN A 116 -1.59 -0.69 5.29
N GLU A 117 -2.58 0.06 5.75
CA GLU A 117 -2.50 1.46 6.15
C GLU A 117 -3.33 1.63 7.41
N TRP A 118 -2.80 2.35 8.39
CA TRP A 118 -3.34 2.48 9.74
C TRP A 118 -3.71 3.93 10.07
N GLY A 119 -3.64 4.85 9.10
CA GLY A 119 -3.84 6.29 9.33
C GLY A 119 -5.17 6.65 9.98
N THR A 120 -6.23 5.86 9.79
CA THR A 120 -7.53 6.12 10.45
C THR A 120 -7.50 5.92 11.97
N LEU A 121 -6.48 5.22 12.49
CA LEU A 121 -6.29 5.08 13.93
C LEU A 121 -5.69 6.35 14.57
N TYR A 122 -5.08 7.24 13.78
CA TYR A 122 -4.33 8.40 14.28
C TYR A 122 -5.06 9.19 15.39
N PRO A 123 -6.36 9.56 15.26
CA PRO A 123 -7.07 10.31 16.31
C PRO A 123 -7.16 9.59 17.67
N HIS A 124 -6.99 8.27 17.69
CA HIS A 124 -7.01 7.43 18.90
C HIS A 124 -5.61 7.10 19.41
N LEU A 125 -4.58 7.38 18.62
CA LEU A 125 -3.19 7.08 18.95
C LEU A 125 -2.43 8.33 19.39
N THR A 126 -2.78 9.52 18.87
CA THR A 126 -2.12 10.77 19.25
C THR A 126 -2.22 11.07 20.76
N MET A 127 -1.25 11.82 21.27
CA MET A 127 -1.25 12.38 22.62
C MET A 127 -1.81 13.81 22.65
N GLU A 128 -2.15 14.40 21.50
CA GLU A 128 -2.71 15.74 21.40
C GLU A 128 -4.19 15.73 21.82
N ASP A 129 -4.59 16.69 22.67
CA ASP A 129 -5.99 16.85 23.10
C ASP A 129 -6.94 17.10 21.92
N LYS A 130 -6.41 17.69 20.84
CA LYS A 130 -7.10 17.98 19.59
C LYS A 130 -6.26 17.43 18.43
N PRO A 131 -6.49 16.18 18.02
CA PRO A 131 -5.84 15.61 16.85
C PRO A 131 -6.04 16.49 15.61
N LEU A 132 -5.05 16.56 14.73
CA LEU A 132 -5.20 17.29 13.48
C LEU A 132 -6.24 16.61 12.58
N ASP A 133 -7.29 17.34 12.20
CA ASP A 133 -8.28 16.87 11.24
C ASP A 133 -8.54 17.94 10.17
N ILE A 134 -7.72 17.88 9.12
CA ILE A 134 -7.86 18.74 7.95
C ILE A 134 -9.11 18.38 7.14
N SER A 135 -9.60 17.14 7.21
CA SER A 135 -10.78 16.74 6.45
C SER A 135 -12.01 17.52 6.92
N LYS A 136 -12.14 17.77 8.23
CA LYS A 136 -13.17 18.64 8.77
C LYS A 136 -13.08 20.06 8.22
N THR A 137 -11.88 20.65 8.23
CA THR A 137 -11.64 21.99 7.67
C THR A 137 -11.93 22.05 6.18
N MET A 138 -11.56 21.01 5.42
CA MET A 138 -11.88 20.92 3.99
C MET A 138 -13.38 20.98 3.74
N VAL A 139 -14.20 20.27 4.54
CA VAL A 139 -15.66 20.31 4.43
C VAL A 139 -16.21 21.69 4.81
N GLU A 140 -15.72 22.30 5.89
CA GLU A 140 -16.12 23.65 6.33
C GLU A 140 -15.78 24.73 5.29
N GLU A 141 -14.60 24.63 4.67
CA GLU A 141 -14.11 25.49 3.58
C GLU A 141 -14.62 25.07 2.19
N LYS A 142 -15.60 24.16 2.15
CA LYS A 142 -16.31 23.69 0.94
C LYS A 142 -15.38 23.24 -0.18
N TRP A 143 -14.34 22.48 0.16
CA TRP A 143 -13.51 21.81 -0.82
C TRP A 143 -14.32 20.77 -1.59
N ASP A 144 -14.17 20.77 -2.90
CA ASP A 144 -14.69 19.76 -3.81
C ASP A 144 -13.54 19.14 -4.62
N ALA A 145 -13.85 18.15 -5.45
CA ALA A 145 -12.84 17.49 -6.28
C ALA A 145 -12.09 18.49 -7.17
N GLN A 146 -12.79 19.44 -7.81
CA GLN A 146 -12.15 20.42 -8.69
C GLN A 146 -11.11 21.26 -7.95
N LYS A 147 -11.45 21.76 -6.76
CA LYS A 147 -10.50 22.51 -5.92
C LYS A 147 -9.30 21.65 -5.51
N MET A 148 -9.51 20.37 -5.20
CA MET A 148 -8.41 19.45 -4.86
C MET A 148 -7.46 19.23 -6.04
N PHE A 149 -7.99 19.01 -7.25
CA PHE A 149 -7.17 18.84 -8.45
C PHE A 149 -6.46 20.13 -8.85
N HIS A 150 -7.11 21.30 -8.77
CA HIS A 150 -6.43 22.57 -9.03
C HIS A 150 -5.35 22.90 -8.00
N ALA A 151 -5.54 22.54 -6.72
CA ALA A 151 -4.50 22.69 -5.70
C ALA A 151 -3.27 21.84 -6.02
N ALA A 152 -3.48 20.61 -6.50
CA ALA A 152 -2.38 19.76 -6.95
C ALA A 152 -1.71 20.31 -8.23
N GLU A 153 -2.46 20.86 -9.19
CA GLU A 153 -1.91 21.49 -10.41
C GLU A 153 -1.05 22.70 -10.04
N ASP A 154 -1.52 23.55 -9.12
CA ASP A 154 -0.76 24.67 -8.58
C ASP A 154 0.56 24.22 -7.95
N PHE A 155 0.57 23.08 -7.25
CA PHE A 155 1.81 22.53 -6.70
C PHE A 155 2.82 22.22 -7.81
N PHE A 156 2.44 21.40 -8.80
CA PHE A 156 3.37 21.00 -9.87
C PHE A 156 3.83 22.19 -10.71
N THR A 157 2.92 23.10 -11.05
CA THR A 157 3.25 24.29 -11.84
C THR A 157 4.10 25.28 -11.06
N SER A 158 4.01 25.33 -9.72
CA SER A 158 4.89 26.14 -8.86
C SER A 158 6.35 25.70 -8.94
N LEU A 159 6.60 24.40 -9.11
CA LEU A 159 7.92 23.84 -9.39
C LEU A 159 8.39 24.13 -10.83
N GLY A 160 7.50 24.67 -11.65
CA GLY A 160 7.73 24.95 -13.05
C GLY A 160 7.36 23.81 -13.98
N LEU A 161 6.72 22.72 -13.54
CA LEU A 161 6.16 21.70 -14.43
C LEU A 161 4.99 22.26 -15.25
N ASP A 162 4.48 21.46 -16.19
CA ASP A 162 3.50 21.90 -17.17
C ASP A 162 2.09 21.93 -16.56
N ASN A 163 1.21 22.81 -17.04
CA ASN A 163 -0.20 22.75 -16.63
C ASN A 163 -0.85 21.48 -17.18
N MET A 164 -1.90 20.99 -16.51
CA MET A 164 -2.70 19.88 -17.05
C MET A 164 -3.35 20.30 -18.37
N THR A 165 -3.48 19.35 -19.29
CA THR A 165 -4.00 19.64 -20.63
C THR A 165 -5.50 19.97 -20.61
N SER A 166 -5.99 20.70 -21.60
CA SER A 166 -7.45 20.94 -21.70
C SER A 166 -8.23 19.62 -21.85
N GLU A 167 -7.62 18.60 -22.46
CA GLU A 167 -8.23 17.28 -22.56
C GLU A 167 -8.33 16.58 -21.21
N PHE A 168 -7.32 16.71 -20.33
CA PHE A 168 -7.37 16.20 -18.97
C PHE A 168 -8.60 16.71 -18.23
N TRP A 169 -8.82 18.03 -18.20
CA TRP A 169 -9.94 18.64 -17.49
C TRP A 169 -11.30 18.26 -18.09
N ASN A 170 -11.39 18.17 -19.43
CA ASN A 170 -12.64 17.87 -20.12
C ASN A 170 -13.03 16.39 -20.08
N LYS A 171 -12.06 15.47 -20.03
CA LYS A 171 -12.29 14.03 -20.23
C LYS A 171 -12.06 13.17 -18.98
N SER A 172 -11.41 13.70 -17.94
CA SER A 172 -11.20 12.96 -16.69
C SER A 172 -12.51 12.76 -15.92
N ILE A 173 -12.57 11.68 -15.15
CA ILE A 173 -13.67 11.40 -14.22
C ILE A 173 -13.12 11.67 -12.82
N LEU A 174 -13.37 12.88 -12.30
CA LEU A 174 -12.86 13.34 -11.01
C LEU A 174 -13.88 13.14 -9.86
N THR A 175 -15.12 12.80 -10.19
CA THR A 175 -16.20 12.49 -9.23
C THR A 175 -17.00 11.30 -9.72
N LYS A 176 -17.66 10.56 -8.80
CA LYS A 176 -18.48 9.41 -9.20
C LYS A 176 -19.66 9.90 -10.06
N PRO A 177 -19.81 9.41 -11.31
CA PRO A 177 -20.97 9.73 -12.13
C PRO A 177 -22.25 9.13 -11.51
N ILE A 178 -23.38 9.82 -11.70
CA ILE A 178 -24.70 9.38 -11.22
C ILE A 178 -25.44 8.51 -12.24
N ASP A 179 -25.04 8.56 -13.50
CA ASP A 179 -25.70 7.91 -14.65
C ASP A 179 -25.20 6.49 -14.95
N ARG A 180 -24.08 6.07 -14.33
CA ARG A 180 -23.45 4.78 -14.61
C ARG A 180 -22.63 4.24 -13.44
N GLU A 181 -22.48 2.92 -13.39
CA GLU A 181 -21.52 2.29 -12.48
C GLU A 181 -20.11 2.34 -13.06
N ILE A 182 -19.14 2.62 -12.18
CA ILE A 182 -17.73 2.64 -12.53
C ILE A 182 -16.91 1.99 -11.42
N GLN A 183 -15.72 1.50 -11.78
CA GLN A 183 -14.72 1.10 -10.80
C GLN A 183 -14.09 2.37 -10.19
N CYS A 184 -14.31 2.60 -8.90
CA CYS A 184 -13.87 3.82 -8.20
C CYS A 184 -12.41 3.83 -7.75
N HIS A 185 -11.65 2.75 -7.94
CA HIS A 185 -10.22 2.76 -7.61
C HIS A 185 -9.51 3.84 -8.43
N ALA A 186 -8.72 4.68 -7.77
CA ALA A 186 -7.99 5.76 -8.43
C ALA A 186 -7.00 5.17 -9.45
N SER A 187 -6.83 5.88 -10.55
CA SER A 187 -5.91 5.50 -11.63
C SER A 187 -5.70 6.66 -12.58
N ALA A 188 -4.45 6.88 -12.98
CA ALA A 188 -4.04 7.76 -14.06
C ALA A 188 -3.86 6.97 -15.37
N TRP A 189 -4.12 7.64 -16.49
CA TRP A 189 -4.14 7.02 -17.82
C TRP A 189 -3.42 7.88 -18.83
N ASN A 190 -2.38 7.31 -19.46
CA ASN A 190 -1.84 7.80 -20.72
C ASN A 190 -2.59 7.11 -21.87
N MET A 191 -3.29 7.89 -22.70
CA MET A 191 -4.04 7.33 -23.83
C MET A 191 -3.18 7.11 -25.08
N TYR A 192 -1.87 7.44 -25.02
CA TYR A 192 -0.90 7.35 -26.11
C TYR A 192 -1.33 8.10 -27.38
N ASN A 193 -2.08 9.18 -27.21
CA ASN A 193 -2.65 9.96 -28.30
C ASN A 193 -2.45 11.46 -28.05
N GLY A 194 -1.25 11.96 -28.37
CA GLY A 194 -0.91 13.38 -28.24
C GLY A 194 -0.95 13.85 -26.79
N ASP A 195 -1.90 14.72 -26.48
CA ASP A 195 -2.07 15.39 -25.17
C ASP A 195 -3.22 14.80 -24.32
N ASP A 196 -3.70 13.61 -24.66
CA ASP A 196 -4.82 12.93 -24.00
C ASP A 196 -4.35 12.12 -22.77
N PHE A 197 -4.34 12.77 -21.61
CA PHE A 197 -4.05 12.17 -20.30
C PHE A 197 -5.25 12.33 -19.38
N ARG A 198 -5.59 11.31 -18.59
CA ARG A 198 -6.83 11.32 -17.79
C ARG A 198 -6.67 10.67 -16.42
N ILE A 199 -7.46 11.13 -15.47
CA ILE A 199 -7.66 10.44 -14.18
C ILE A 199 -9.08 9.88 -14.09
N LYS A 200 -9.20 8.70 -13.50
CA LYS A 200 -10.48 8.10 -13.07
C LYS A 200 -10.44 7.86 -11.58
N MET A 201 -11.16 8.70 -10.82
CA MET A 201 -11.21 8.67 -9.36
C MET A 201 -12.58 9.13 -8.86
N CYS A 202 -13.11 8.46 -7.83
CA CYS A 202 -14.33 8.88 -7.15
C CYS A 202 -13.95 9.73 -5.93
N THR A 203 -13.58 10.99 -6.16
CA THR A 203 -12.98 11.85 -5.13
C THR A 203 -14.01 12.39 -4.14
N ASP A 204 -13.79 12.09 -2.86
CA ASP A 204 -14.50 12.69 -1.72
C ASP A 204 -13.57 13.69 -0.99
N PRO A 205 -14.08 14.81 -0.44
CA PRO A 205 -13.23 15.80 0.24
C PRO A 205 -12.69 15.27 1.58
N SER A 206 -11.43 14.85 1.58
CA SER A 206 -10.69 14.39 2.77
C SER A 206 -9.18 14.48 2.55
N ILE A 207 -8.41 14.43 3.64
CA ILE A 207 -6.94 14.45 3.59
C ILE A 207 -6.35 13.26 2.80
N GLU A 208 -6.92 12.06 2.98
CA GLU A 208 -6.51 10.84 2.25
C GLU A 208 -6.71 11.01 0.75
N GLN A 209 -7.85 11.57 0.35
CA GLN A 209 -8.16 11.81 -1.05
C GLN A 209 -7.34 12.98 -1.62
N LEU A 210 -7.00 14.00 -0.82
CA LEU A 210 -6.11 15.08 -1.26
C LEU A 210 -4.71 14.55 -1.58
N ARG A 211 -4.17 13.66 -0.74
CA ARG A 211 -2.91 12.96 -1.01
C ARG A 211 -3.02 12.09 -2.27
N THR A 212 -4.11 11.34 -2.41
CA THR A 212 -4.37 10.50 -3.59
C THR A 212 -4.45 11.35 -4.87
N VAL A 213 -5.08 12.52 -4.83
CA VAL A 213 -5.13 13.45 -5.97
C VAL A 213 -3.71 13.87 -6.40
N HIS A 214 -2.85 14.25 -5.46
CA HIS A 214 -1.44 14.56 -5.78
C HIS A 214 -0.69 13.36 -6.34
N HIS A 215 -0.94 12.17 -5.78
CA HIS A 215 -0.38 10.91 -6.27
C HIS A 215 -0.73 10.66 -7.74
N GLU A 216 -2.02 10.68 -8.08
CA GLU A 216 -2.48 10.43 -9.45
C GLU A 216 -2.01 11.52 -10.42
N MET A 217 -1.94 12.78 -9.97
CA MET A 217 -1.42 13.88 -10.78
C MET A 217 0.08 13.77 -11.04
N GLY A 218 0.86 13.20 -10.11
CA GLY A 218 2.27 12.90 -10.35
C GLY A 218 2.46 11.87 -11.48
N HIS A 219 1.55 10.91 -11.63
CA HIS A 219 1.57 10.01 -12.80
C HIS A 219 1.30 10.77 -14.11
N ILE A 220 0.32 11.68 -14.12
CA ILE A 220 -0.01 12.51 -15.31
C ILE A 220 1.19 13.38 -15.71
N GLU A 221 1.84 14.03 -14.74
CA GLU A 221 3.05 14.81 -14.99
C GLU A 221 4.16 13.95 -15.59
N TYR A 222 4.39 12.76 -15.04
CA TYR A 222 5.36 11.83 -15.61
C TYR A 222 5.01 11.48 -17.06
N TYR A 223 3.72 11.19 -17.35
CA TYR A 223 3.25 10.94 -18.72
C TYR A 223 3.57 12.10 -19.66
N MET A 224 3.31 13.32 -19.21
CA MET A 224 3.55 14.53 -19.99
C MET A 224 5.04 14.75 -20.25
N GLN A 225 5.92 14.49 -19.27
CA GLN A 225 7.36 14.71 -19.41
C GLN A 225 8.00 13.79 -20.46
N TYR A 226 7.62 12.52 -20.53
CA TYR A 226 8.22 11.57 -21.48
C TYR A 226 7.41 11.36 -22.77
N LYS A 227 6.31 12.11 -23.00
CA LYS A 227 5.42 11.91 -24.16
C LYS A 227 6.12 12.01 -25.53
N HIS A 228 7.28 12.66 -25.57
CA HIS A 228 8.12 12.84 -26.75
C HIS A 228 8.94 11.58 -27.11
N LEU A 229 9.03 10.60 -26.22
CA LEU A 229 9.73 9.34 -26.47
C LEU A 229 8.90 8.39 -27.34
N HIS A 230 9.56 7.38 -27.91
CA HIS A 230 8.86 6.27 -28.57
C HIS A 230 7.94 5.56 -27.56
N VAL A 231 6.77 5.10 -27.99
CA VAL A 231 5.73 4.50 -27.11
C VAL A 231 6.26 3.40 -26.19
N LEU A 232 7.21 2.59 -26.68
CA LEU A 232 7.87 1.51 -25.90
C LEU A 232 8.78 2.01 -24.76
N LEU A 233 9.09 3.31 -24.72
CA LEU A 233 9.92 3.95 -23.71
C LEU A 233 9.13 4.92 -22.82
N GLN A 234 7.81 5.07 -23.08
CA GLN A 234 6.89 5.90 -22.30
C GLN A 234 6.41 5.14 -21.06
N GLU A 235 7.37 4.79 -20.21
CA GLU A 235 7.21 4.19 -18.90
C GLU A 235 8.22 4.84 -17.95
N GLY A 236 8.04 4.66 -16.65
CA GLY A 236 9.03 5.06 -15.67
C GLY A 236 10.32 4.24 -15.82
N ALA A 237 11.42 4.74 -15.28
CA ALA A 237 12.71 4.04 -15.36
C ALA A 237 12.67 2.60 -14.83
N ASN A 238 11.80 2.35 -13.84
CA ASN A 238 11.22 1.04 -13.51
C ASN A 238 9.84 1.27 -12.86
N GLU A 239 9.11 0.19 -12.56
CA GLU A 239 7.76 0.28 -11.99
C GLU A 239 7.67 1.06 -10.66
N GLY A 240 8.73 1.12 -9.87
CA GLY A 240 8.76 1.87 -8.61
C GLY A 240 8.92 3.39 -8.78
N PHE A 241 9.47 3.87 -9.90
CA PHE A 241 9.65 5.31 -10.14
C PHE A 241 8.31 6.03 -10.34
N HIS A 242 7.38 5.42 -11.07
CA HIS A 242 6.05 6.00 -11.28
C HIS A 242 5.34 6.27 -9.95
N GLU A 243 5.26 5.22 -9.14
CA GLU A 243 4.61 5.27 -7.82
C GLU A 243 5.34 6.22 -6.86
N ALA A 244 6.68 6.30 -6.92
CA ALA A 244 7.48 7.20 -6.08
C ALA A 244 7.21 8.68 -6.39
N VAL A 245 7.06 9.04 -7.66
CA VAL A 245 6.86 10.43 -8.10
C VAL A 245 5.48 10.93 -7.69
N GLY A 246 4.45 10.07 -7.81
CA GLY A 246 3.12 10.38 -7.28
C GLY A 246 3.18 10.70 -5.78
N ASP A 247 3.82 9.84 -5.01
CA ASP A 247 3.87 10.00 -3.56
C ASP A 247 4.82 11.10 -3.05
N LEU A 248 5.86 11.43 -3.82
CA LEU A 248 6.88 12.42 -3.45
C LEU A 248 6.25 13.76 -3.07
N ILE A 249 5.34 14.26 -3.90
CA ILE A 249 4.72 15.57 -3.69
C ILE A 249 3.85 15.58 -2.43
N ALA A 250 3.22 14.45 -2.12
CA ALA A 250 2.41 14.32 -0.91
C ALA A 250 3.23 14.52 0.37
N LEU A 251 4.57 14.34 0.35
CA LEU A 251 5.43 14.63 1.50
C LEU A 251 5.49 16.13 1.80
N SER A 252 5.66 16.98 0.78
CA SER A 252 5.65 18.44 0.94
C SER A 252 4.26 18.99 1.27
N VAL A 253 3.23 18.45 0.62
CA VAL A 253 1.83 18.83 0.88
C VAL A 253 1.45 18.51 2.33
N ALA A 254 2.03 17.48 2.92
CA ALA A 254 1.74 17.05 4.28
C ALA A 254 2.42 17.90 5.39
N THR A 255 3.09 18.99 5.04
CA THR A 255 3.75 19.87 6.00
C THR A 255 2.81 20.95 6.55
N LYS A 256 3.12 21.45 7.75
CA LYS A 256 2.41 22.59 8.36
C LYS A 256 2.35 23.79 7.41
N THR A 257 3.51 24.17 6.88
CA THR A 257 3.69 25.32 6.00
C THR A 257 2.76 25.24 4.80
N HIS A 258 2.64 24.05 4.21
CA HIS A 258 1.79 23.85 3.05
C HIS A 258 0.30 23.88 3.42
N TYR A 259 -0.11 23.27 4.54
CA TYR A 259 -1.49 23.35 5.00
C TYR A 259 -1.93 24.78 5.34
N GLU A 260 -1.06 25.60 5.90
CA GLU A 260 -1.33 27.03 6.12
C GLU A 260 -1.56 27.76 4.79
N LYS A 261 -0.72 27.48 3.79
CA LYS A 261 -0.86 28.05 2.45
C LYS A 261 -2.20 27.69 1.79
N LEU A 262 -2.67 26.45 1.98
CA LEU A 262 -3.96 25.99 1.48
C LEU A 262 -5.15 26.49 2.32
N ASN A 263 -4.93 27.27 3.38
CA ASN A 263 -5.93 27.68 4.37
C ASN A 263 -6.62 26.48 5.05
N LEU A 264 -5.91 25.37 5.18
CA LEU A 264 -6.37 24.15 5.86
C LEU A 264 -5.92 24.08 7.32
N LEU A 265 -4.94 24.92 7.69
CA LEU A 265 -4.49 25.13 9.05
C LEU A 265 -4.29 26.63 9.28
N LYS A 266 -4.63 27.14 10.47
CA LYS A 266 -4.39 28.55 10.81
C LYS A 266 -2.99 28.71 11.42
N PRO A 267 -2.30 29.84 11.20
CA PRO A 267 -0.99 30.09 11.81
C PRO A 267 -0.95 30.01 13.34
N THR A 268 -2.09 30.27 13.98
CA THR A 268 -2.26 30.21 15.44
C THR A 268 -2.48 28.80 15.99
N ASP A 269 -2.73 27.83 15.12
CA ASP A 269 -3.01 26.47 15.56
C ASP A 269 -1.75 25.83 16.15
N LYS A 270 -1.91 25.20 17.32
CA LYS A 270 -0.83 24.44 17.95
C LYS A 270 -0.43 23.30 17.03
N TYR A 271 0.87 23.07 16.95
CA TYR A 271 1.47 22.12 16.02
C TYR A 271 2.55 21.31 16.72
N ASN A 272 2.52 19.99 16.51
CA ASN A 272 3.54 19.06 16.96
C ASN A 272 4.03 18.25 15.76
N ALA A 273 5.27 18.51 15.34
CA ALA A 273 5.88 17.84 14.19
C ALA A 273 5.97 16.32 14.35
N VAL A 274 6.24 15.84 15.57
CA VAL A 274 6.31 14.39 15.87
C VAL A 274 4.95 13.73 15.70
N ASP A 275 3.88 14.45 16.00
CA ASP A 275 2.52 13.93 15.86
C ASP A 275 2.10 13.82 14.38
N LEU A 276 2.53 14.74 13.52
CA LEU A 276 2.41 14.57 12.06
C LEU A 276 3.22 13.40 11.54
N LEU A 277 4.44 13.20 12.07
CA LEU A 277 5.25 12.04 11.73
C LEU A 277 4.54 10.76 12.14
N LEU A 278 3.87 10.70 13.29
CA LEU A 278 3.05 9.55 13.69
C LEU A 278 1.92 9.31 12.69
N MET A 279 1.14 10.35 12.35
CA MET A 279 0.07 10.25 11.35
C MET A 279 0.60 9.71 10.01
N SER A 280 1.73 10.24 9.54
CA SER A 280 2.37 9.80 8.29
C SER A 280 2.92 8.37 8.39
N ALA A 281 3.55 8.00 9.51
CA ALA A 281 4.12 6.67 9.71
C ALA A 281 3.06 5.56 9.73
N LEU A 282 1.85 5.87 10.22
CA LEU A 282 0.71 4.96 10.18
C LEU A 282 0.27 4.63 8.74
N ASP A 283 0.62 5.45 7.75
CA ASP A 283 0.39 5.14 6.34
C ASP A 283 1.67 4.60 5.67
N LYS A 284 2.82 5.26 5.89
CA LYS A 284 4.07 4.98 5.17
C LYS A 284 4.84 3.80 5.77
N ILE A 285 5.14 3.85 7.07
CA ILE A 285 5.92 2.79 7.75
C ILE A 285 5.09 1.53 7.93
N ALA A 286 3.80 1.66 8.25
CA ALA A 286 2.90 0.53 8.43
C ALA A 286 2.69 -0.28 7.13
N PHE A 287 2.79 0.37 5.97
CA PHE A 287 2.64 -0.26 4.66
C PHE A 287 3.84 -1.11 4.25
N LEU A 288 5.06 -0.69 4.57
CA LEU A 288 6.30 -1.36 4.16
C LEU A 288 6.28 -2.89 4.30
N PRO A 289 5.93 -3.49 5.45
CA PRO A 289 5.86 -4.95 5.56
C PRO A 289 4.82 -5.56 4.61
N PHE A 290 3.68 -4.92 4.40
CA PHE A 290 2.64 -5.41 3.50
C PHE A 290 3.07 -5.31 2.02
N GLY A 291 3.65 -4.18 1.63
CA GLY A 291 4.26 -3.96 0.31
C GLY A 291 5.33 -4.99 -0.01
N TYR A 292 6.17 -5.31 0.98
CA TYR A 292 7.23 -6.30 0.88
C TYR A 292 6.70 -7.75 0.82
N LEU A 293 5.83 -8.14 1.75
CA LEU A 293 5.45 -9.54 1.92
C LEU A 293 4.55 -10.07 0.80
N LEU A 294 3.75 -9.20 0.16
CA LEU A 294 2.70 -9.64 -0.76
C LEU A 294 3.30 -10.28 -2.00
N ASP A 295 4.25 -9.61 -2.66
CA ASP A 295 4.92 -10.18 -3.82
C ASP A 295 5.93 -11.25 -3.42
N LYS A 296 6.60 -11.14 -2.25
CA LYS A 296 7.43 -12.22 -1.74
C LYS A 296 6.64 -13.54 -1.62
N TRP A 297 5.40 -13.48 -1.11
CA TRP A 297 4.48 -14.62 -1.05
C TRP A 297 4.03 -15.09 -2.45
N ARG A 298 3.74 -14.18 -3.38
CA ARG A 298 3.34 -14.58 -4.74
C ARG A 298 4.48 -15.23 -5.50
N TRP A 299 5.69 -14.74 -5.33
CA TRP A 299 6.89 -15.31 -5.94
C TRP A 299 7.10 -16.76 -5.50
N THR A 300 6.87 -17.13 -4.24
CA THR A 300 6.97 -18.53 -3.82
C THR A 300 5.92 -19.43 -4.48
N ILE A 301 4.75 -18.88 -4.84
CA ILE A 301 3.74 -19.59 -5.63
C ILE A 301 4.21 -19.73 -7.09
N PHE A 302 4.76 -18.66 -7.68
CA PHE A 302 5.22 -18.66 -9.07
C PHE A 302 6.37 -19.63 -9.30
N THR A 303 7.30 -19.73 -8.35
CA THR A 303 8.43 -20.68 -8.41
C THR A 303 8.07 -22.10 -7.99
N GLY A 304 6.87 -22.31 -7.44
CA GLY A 304 6.44 -23.61 -6.91
C GLY A 304 6.98 -23.97 -5.52
N GLU A 305 7.76 -23.08 -4.88
CA GLU A 305 8.18 -23.24 -3.47
C GLU A 305 6.99 -23.41 -2.54
N THR A 306 5.89 -22.69 -2.82
CA THR A 306 4.61 -22.84 -2.11
C THR A 306 3.62 -23.62 -2.98
N PRO A 307 3.30 -24.87 -2.61
CA PRO A 307 2.25 -25.64 -3.25
C PRO A 307 0.90 -24.91 -3.25
N PHE A 308 0.08 -25.12 -4.28
CA PHE A 308 -1.22 -24.46 -4.41
C PHE A 308 -2.20 -24.78 -3.26
N ASP A 309 -2.04 -25.94 -2.62
CA ASP A 309 -2.82 -26.37 -1.45
C ASP A 309 -2.25 -25.86 -0.12
N LYS A 310 -1.23 -24.98 -0.16
CA LYS A 310 -0.61 -24.32 1.00
C LYS A 310 -0.56 -22.80 0.88
N MET A 311 -1.24 -22.23 -0.13
CA MET A 311 -1.17 -20.79 -0.41
C MET A 311 -1.67 -19.94 0.77
N ASN A 312 -2.74 -20.35 1.44
CA ASN A 312 -3.35 -19.52 2.48
C ASN A 312 -2.55 -19.59 3.80
N GLU A 313 -2.05 -20.77 4.15
CA GLU A 313 -1.11 -20.96 5.26
C GLU A 313 0.14 -20.10 5.07
N LYS A 314 0.77 -20.16 3.88
CA LYS A 314 1.96 -19.36 3.59
C LYS A 314 1.70 -17.86 3.62
N PHE A 315 0.53 -17.42 3.14
CA PHE A 315 0.12 -16.02 3.23
C PHE A 315 0.10 -15.55 4.69
N TRP A 316 -0.54 -16.31 5.58
CA TRP A 316 -0.60 -15.96 7.00
C TRP A 316 0.75 -16.10 7.72
N GLU A 317 1.58 -17.07 7.33
CA GLU A 317 2.96 -17.16 7.80
C GLU A 317 3.73 -15.87 7.52
N TYR A 318 3.63 -15.33 6.29
CA TYR A 318 4.33 -14.09 5.91
C TYR A 318 3.71 -12.86 6.55
N ARG A 319 2.37 -12.80 6.68
CA ARG A 319 1.66 -11.75 7.43
C ARG A 319 2.11 -11.69 8.89
N ILE A 320 2.21 -12.83 9.56
CA ILE A 320 2.72 -12.90 10.92
C ILE A 320 4.21 -12.51 10.92
N LYS A 321 5.05 -13.17 10.12
CA LYS A 321 6.50 -12.96 10.13
C LYS A 321 6.91 -11.50 9.90
N TYR A 322 6.36 -10.86 8.88
CA TYR A 322 6.81 -9.52 8.45
C TYR A 322 5.96 -8.41 9.03
N GLN A 323 4.65 -8.61 9.15
CA GLN A 323 3.73 -7.57 9.61
C GLN A 323 3.33 -7.71 11.08
N GLY A 324 3.51 -8.87 11.72
CA GLY A 324 3.03 -9.07 13.10
C GLY A 324 1.51 -8.99 13.21
N VAL A 325 0.82 -9.41 12.15
CA VAL A 325 -0.63 -9.38 12.04
C VAL A 325 -1.16 -10.79 11.86
N SER A 326 -2.14 -11.17 12.68
CA SER A 326 -2.78 -12.49 12.70
C SER A 326 -4.21 -12.44 12.15
N PRO A 327 -4.73 -13.55 11.59
CA PRO A 327 -6.13 -13.60 11.22
C PRO A 327 -6.98 -13.61 12.50
N PRO A 328 -8.12 -12.90 12.52
CA PRO A 328 -8.93 -12.80 13.73
C PRO A 328 -9.77 -14.03 14.06
N VAL A 329 -9.81 -14.99 13.13
CA VAL A 329 -10.39 -16.32 13.31
C VAL A 329 -9.50 -17.33 12.62
N LYS A 330 -9.57 -18.60 13.02
CA LYS A 330 -8.82 -19.66 12.36
C LYS A 330 -9.17 -19.76 10.88
N ARG A 331 -8.13 -19.88 10.04
CA ARG A 331 -8.24 -20.02 8.58
C ARG A 331 -7.75 -21.40 8.15
N ASN A 332 -8.04 -21.78 6.91
CA ASN A 332 -7.60 -23.03 6.32
C ASN A 332 -7.51 -22.88 4.80
N GLU A 333 -7.19 -23.97 4.12
CA GLU A 333 -6.97 -23.99 2.67
C GLU A 333 -8.26 -24.05 1.85
N SER A 334 -9.44 -23.98 2.46
CA SER A 334 -10.66 -23.66 1.69
C SER A 334 -10.79 -22.17 1.40
N PHE A 335 -10.05 -21.32 2.13
CA PHE A 335 -9.96 -19.88 1.90
C PHE A 335 -8.77 -19.53 0.99
N PHE A 336 -8.77 -18.28 0.54
CA PHE A 336 -7.68 -17.67 -0.22
C PHE A 336 -7.67 -16.17 0.09
N ASP A 337 -7.26 -15.84 1.31
CA ASP A 337 -7.37 -14.50 1.90
C ASP A 337 -6.52 -13.48 1.13
N GLY A 338 -5.34 -13.88 0.65
CA GLY A 338 -4.51 -13.07 -0.24
C GLY A 338 -5.23 -12.70 -1.56
N GLY A 339 -6.08 -13.58 -2.08
CA GLY A 339 -6.90 -13.33 -3.28
C GLY A 339 -8.00 -12.29 -3.08
N ALA A 340 -8.32 -11.92 -1.85
CA ALA A 340 -9.26 -10.85 -1.54
C ALA A 340 -8.62 -9.44 -1.67
N LYS A 341 -7.33 -9.35 -2.06
CA LYS A 341 -6.66 -8.09 -2.40
C LYS A 341 -6.71 -7.85 -3.91
N TYR A 342 -7.11 -6.63 -4.29
CA TYR A 342 -7.27 -6.19 -5.68
C TYR A 342 -6.10 -6.58 -6.59
N HIS A 343 -4.87 -6.24 -6.21
CA HIS A 343 -3.66 -6.50 -7.00
C HIS A 343 -3.36 -7.98 -7.19
N VAL A 344 -3.74 -8.84 -6.23
CA VAL A 344 -3.61 -10.30 -6.39
C VAL A 344 -4.66 -10.80 -7.39
N ALA A 345 -5.91 -10.36 -7.24
CA ALA A 345 -7.00 -10.77 -8.11
C ALA A 345 -6.83 -10.32 -9.57
N LEU A 346 -6.24 -9.14 -9.79
CA LEU A 346 -5.98 -8.58 -11.13
C LEU A 346 -4.54 -8.77 -11.62
N HIS A 347 -3.74 -9.55 -10.89
CA HIS A 347 -2.37 -9.86 -11.28
C HIS A 347 -1.45 -8.64 -11.51
N VAL A 348 -1.60 -7.60 -10.70
CA VAL A 348 -0.73 -6.41 -10.74
C VAL A 348 0.47 -6.64 -9.81
N PRO A 349 1.73 -6.45 -10.26
CA PRO A 349 2.90 -6.47 -9.39
C PRO A 349 2.78 -5.47 -8.22
N TYR A 350 3.33 -5.83 -7.08
CA TYR A 350 3.21 -5.07 -5.83
C TYR A 350 4.55 -4.54 -5.31
N LEU A 351 5.68 -5.11 -5.75
CA LEU A 351 7.01 -4.65 -5.37
C LEU A 351 7.23 -3.16 -5.68
N ARG A 352 6.65 -2.66 -6.79
CA ARG A 352 6.58 -1.22 -7.12
C ARG A 352 6.27 -0.31 -5.94
N TYR A 353 5.32 -0.66 -5.08
CA TYR A 353 4.92 0.19 -3.96
C TYR A 353 5.95 0.19 -2.83
N PHE A 354 6.57 -0.97 -2.55
CA PHE A 354 7.67 -1.03 -1.58
C PHE A 354 8.84 -0.18 -2.05
N VAL A 355 9.26 -0.35 -3.31
CA VAL A 355 10.34 0.44 -3.91
C VAL A 355 10.00 1.93 -3.90
N ALA A 356 8.76 2.29 -4.25
CA ALA A 356 8.31 3.66 -4.25
C ALA A 356 8.38 4.34 -2.88
N PHE A 357 8.08 3.58 -1.83
CA PHE A 357 8.16 4.07 -0.44
C PHE A 357 9.60 4.27 0.02
N ILE A 358 10.59 3.69 -0.66
CA ILE A 358 12.00 4.00 -0.42
C ILE A 358 12.43 5.20 -1.26
N LEU A 359 12.18 5.14 -2.57
CA LEU A 359 12.64 6.14 -3.52
C LEU A 359 12.05 7.52 -3.25
N GLN A 360 10.78 7.62 -2.83
CA GLN A 360 10.16 8.92 -2.56
C GLN A 360 10.93 9.74 -1.50
N PHE A 361 11.50 9.09 -0.47
CA PHE A 361 12.29 9.82 0.53
C PHE A 361 13.70 10.16 0.01
N GLN A 362 14.31 9.32 -0.83
CA GLN A 362 15.59 9.64 -1.46
C GLN A 362 15.46 10.82 -2.42
N PHE A 363 14.40 10.84 -3.24
CA PHE A 363 14.06 11.98 -4.10
C PHE A 363 13.80 13.21 -3.25
N HIS A 364 12.97 13.11 -2.21
CA HIS A 364 12.63 14.25 -1.35
C HIS A 364 13.87 14.85 -0.69
N GLU A 365 14.75 14.03 -0.11
CA GLU A 365 15.98 14.51 0.51
C GLU A 365 16.87 15.25 -0.49
N HIS A 366 17.04 14.70 -1.69
CA HIS A 366 17.86 15.32 -2.72
C HIS A 366 17.27 16.65 -3.19
N LEU A 367 15.97 16.69 -3.48
CA LEU A 367 15.28 17.90 -3.94
C LEU A 367 15.28 18.99 -2.88
N CYS A 368 15.03 18.66 -1.61
CA CYS A 368 15.14 19.58 -0.49
C CYS A 368 16.55 20.14 -0.33
N THR A 369 17.58 19.31 -0.55
CA THR A 369 18.99 19.74 -0.49
C THR A 369 19.32 20.70 -1.64
N VAL A 370 18.92 20.38 -2.86
CA VAL A 370 19.13 21.24 -4.05
C VAL A 370 18.38 22.57 -3.92
N ALA A 371 17.17 22.53 -3.37
CA ALA A 371 16.36 23.72 -3.08
C ALA A 371 16.82 24.50 -1.84
N LYS A 372 17.82 24.00 -1.09
CA LYS A 372 18.32 24.59 0.17
C LYS A 372 17.20 24.83 1.20
N LYS A 373 16.29 23.86 1.32
CA LYS A 373 15.13 23.87 2.24
C LYS A 373 15.36 23.13 3.55
N MET A 374 16.59 22.70 3.80
CA MET A 374 16.98 21.97 4.98
C MET A 374 18.18 22.64 5.64
N ASP A 375 18.07 22.90 6.94
CA ASP A 375 19.15 23.37 7.79
C ASP A 375 18.91 22.90 9.24
N GLU A 376 19.67 23.42 10.22
CA GLU A 376 19.50 23.04 11.62
C GLU A 376 18.16 23.50 12.23
N GLN A 377 17.56 24.55 11.69
CA GLN A 377 16.28 25.11 12.13
C GLN A 377 15.09 24.51 11.37
N HIS A 378 15.32 24.00 10.16
CA HIS A 378 14.32 23.41 9.26
C HIS A 378 14.66 21.94 9.00
N PRO A 379 14.16 21.01 9.85
CA PRO A 379 14.49 19.61 9.73
C PRO A 379 13.88 18.98 8.47
N PHE A 380 14.46 17.87 8.01
CA PHE A 380 14.07 17.22 6.76
C PHE A 380 12.56 16.93 6.64
N HIS A 381 11.91 16.50 7.73
CA HIS A 381 10.48 16.18 7.73
C HIS A 381 9.53 17.38 7.62
N GLU A 382 10.07 18.60 7.67
CA GLU A 382 9.30 19.84 7.47
C GLU A 382 9.60 20.50 6.11
N CYS A 383 10.44 19.87 5.28
CA CYS A 383 10.78 20.41 3.97
C CYS A 383 9.55 20.44 3.03
N ASP A 384 9.24 21.65 2.54
CA ASP A 384 8.30 21.92 1.46
C ASP A 384 9.07 22.45 0.23
N ILE A 385 8.98 21.72 -0.89
CA ILE A 385 9.60 22.13 -2.16
C ILE A 385 8.69 23.03 -3.01
N TYR A 386 7.47 23.35 -2.56
CA TYR A 386 6.55 24.23 -3.29
C TYR A 386 7.24 25.54 -3.73
N GLY A 387 7.08 25.91 -5.00
CA GLY A 387 7.67 27.11 -5.60
C GLY A 387 9.16 27.01 -5.95
N GLU A 388 9.81 25.88 -5.66
CA GLU A 388 11.25 25.70 -5.87
C GLU A 388 11.55 25.16 -7.27
N LYS A 389 11.78 26.07 -8.20
CA LYS A 389 12.07 25.74 -9.60
C LYS A 389 13.32 24.88 -9.79
N THR A 390 14.32 25.01 -8.91
CA THR A 390 15.52 24.17 -8.96
C THR A 390 15.21 22.70 -8.67
N ALA A 391 14.26 22.41 -7.77
CA ALA A 391 13.77 21.06 -7.55
C ALA A 391 12.95 20.58 -8.77
N GLY A 392 12.11 21.46 -9.34
CA GLY A 392 11.37 21.14 -10.56
C GLY A 392 12.25 20.83 -11.77
N ASP A 393 13.38 21.53 -11.94
CA ASP A 393 14.34 21.25 -13.02
C ASP A 393 14.96 19.85 -12.90
N VAL A 394 15.24 19.41 -11.67
CA VAL A 394 15.71 18.04 -11.40
C VAL A 394 14.62 17.02 -11.76
N LEU A 395 13.37 17.26 -11.32
CA LEU A 395 12.23 16.41 -11.66
C LEU A 395 12.05 16.29 -13.17
N LYS A 396 11.92 17.40 -13.90
CA LYS A 396 11.79 17.39 -15.36
C LYS A 396 12.90 16.60 -16.04
N LYS A 397 14.15 16.80 -15.60
CA LYS A 397 15.30 16.11 -16.18
C LYS A 397 15.23 14.59 -15.95
N GLY A 398 14.83 14.14 -14.76
CA GLY A 398 14.66 12.71 -14.47
C GLY A 398 13.47 12.10 -15.20
N LEU A 399 12.29 12.72 -15.07
CA LEU A 399 11.03 12.21 -15.60
C LEU A 399 11.02 12.15 -17.15
N SER A 400 11.63 13.13 -17.81
CA SER A 400 11.68 13.17 -19.28
C SER A 400 12.45 12.00 -19.92
N LEU A 401 13.29 11.29 -19.15
CA LEU A 401 14.03 10.14 -19.66
C LEU A 401 13.15 8.89 -19.82
N GLY A 402 12.02 8.79 -19.12
CA GLY A 402 11.20 7.57 -19.09
C GLY A 402 12.05 6.30 -18.92
N ARG A 403 11.80 5.30 -19.76
CA ARG A 403 12.57 4.05 -19.81
C ARG A 403 13.74 4.07 -20.80
N SER A 404 14.16 5.25 -21.28
CA SER A 404 15.26 5.36 -22.26
C SER A 404 16.66 5.17 -21.68
N LYS A 405 16.78 5.11 -20.35
CA LYS A 405 18.03 4.94 -19.61
C LYS A 405 17.86 3.90 -18.50
N PRO A 406 18.92 3.18 -18.12
CA PRO A 406 18.90 2.33 -16.94
C PRO A 406 18.47 3.13 -15.71
N TRP A 407 17.60 2.56 -14.87
CA TRP A 407 17.07 3.27 -13.70
C TRP A 407 18.14 3.81 -12.73
N PRO A 408 19.35 3.23 -12.56
CA PRO A 408 20.37 3.83 -11.70
C PRO A 408 20.87 5.19 -12.23
N ASP A 409 20.86 5.40 -13.55
CA ASP A 409 21.23 6.68 -14.16
C ASP A 409 20.16 7.75 -13.89
N VAL A 410 18.88 7.35 -13.95
CA VAL A 410 17.75 8.23 -13.62
C VAL A 410 17.74 8.54 -12.12
N LEU A 411 18.05 7.54 -11.28
CA LEU A 411 18.19 7.73 -9.82
C LEU A 411 19.30 8.71 -9.48
N GLU A 412 20.42 8.69 -10.20
CA GLU A 412 21.52 9.61 -9.97
C GLU A 412 21.12 11.07 -10.20
N ILE A 413 20.25 11.31 -11.18
CA ILE A 413 19.68 12.64 -11.42
C ILE A 413 18.70 13.02 -10.31
N MET A 414 17.79 12.13 -9.95
CA MET A 414 16.66 12.45 -9.06
C MET A 414 17.01 12.38 -7.57
N ALA A 415 18.01 11.61 -7.18
CA ALA A 415 18.41 11.37 -5.79
C ALA A 415 19.89 11.68 -5.51
N GLY A 416 20.70 12.01 -6.53
CA GLY A 416 22.13 12.26 -6.37
C GLY A 416 22.97 11.01 -6.09
N THR A 417 22.41 9.81 -6.29
CA THR A 417 23.07 8.52 -6.06
C THR A 417 22.57 7.47 -7.04
N ARG A 418 23.36 6.43 -7.31
CA ARG A 418 22.97 5.29 -8.17
C ARG A 418 22.37 4.12 -7.39
N GLN A 419 22.25 4.24 -6.06
CA GLN A 419 21.85 3.14 -5.18
C GLN A 419 20.57 3.47 -4.41
N MET A 420 19.67 2.49 -4.37
CA MET A 420 18.50 2.54 -3.50
C MET A 420 18.92 2.35 -2.04
N SER A 421 18.40 3.17 -1.13
CA SER A 421 18.79 3.19 0.28
C SER A 421 17.63 3.60 1.18
N ALA A 422 17.51 2.96 2.34
CA ALA A 422 16.55 3.30 3.39
C ALA A 422 16.99 4.51 4.25
N SER A 423 18.19 5.05 4.03
CA SER A 423 18.78 6.09 4.89
C SER A 423 17.93 7.36 4.98
N SER A 424 17.43 7.87 3.84
CA SER A 424 16.59 9.07 3.78
C SER A 424 15.28 8.88 4.56
N LEU A 425 14.62 7.71 4.41
CA LEU A 425 13.41 7.39 5.15
C LEU A 425 13.69 7.34 6.67
N LYS A 426 14.78 6.67 7.09
CA LYS A 426 15.17 6.62 8.50
C LYS A 426 15.45 8.00 9.07
N LYS A 427 16.16 8.85 8.32
CA LYS A 427 16.43 10.24 8.70
C LYS A 427 15.15 11.07 8.84
N TYR A 428 14.19 10.88 7.93
CA TYR A 428 12.90 11.56 7.99
C TYR A 428 12.14 11.25 9.28
N TYR A 429 12.12 9.97 9.70
CA TYR A 429 11.38 9.52 10.88
C TYR A 429 12.20 9.43 12.17
N GLU A 430 13.47 9.87 12.18
CA GLU A 430 14.32 9.83 13.38
C GLU A 430 13.67 10.50 14.61
N PRO A 431 13.00 11.67 14.51
CA PRO A 431 12.34 12.28 15.67
C PRO A 431 11.18 11.42 16.21
N LEU A 432 10.42 10.77 15.32
CA LEU A 432 9.35 9.85 15.71
C LEU A 432 9.92 8.61 16.39
N GLU A 433 11.02 8.06 15.87
CA GLU A 433 11.65 6.88 16.45
C GLU A 433 12.07 7.12 17.91
N LYS A 434 12.71 8.26 18.18
CA LYS A 434 13.08 8.67 19.55
C LYS A 434 11.86 8.81 20.45
N TRP A 435 10.78 9.40 19.93
CA TRP A 435 9.54 9.53 20.67
C TRP A 435 8.89 8.17 20.95
N LEU A 436 8.88 7.25 19.99
CA LEU A 436 8.35 5.90 20.18
C LEU A 436 9.12 5.16 21.27
N ASP A 437 10.45 5.25 21.28
CA ASP A 437 11.31 4.65 22.30
C ASP A 437 10.94 5.08 23.72
N GLU A 438 10.50 6.32 23.91
CA GLU A 438 10.03 6.81 25.20
C GLU A 438 8.67 6.24 25.60
N ARG A 439 7.77 6.04 24.63
CA ARG A 439 6.40 5.55 24.89
C ARG A 439 6.33 4.05 25.13
N ILE A 440 7.22 3.28 24.51
CA ILE A 440 7.19 1.81 24.54
C ILE A 440 8.21 1.20 25.52
N LYS A 441 8.76 1.99 26.46
CA LYS A 441 9.80 1.54 27.42
C LYS A 441 9.43 0.27 28.20
N ASN A 442 8.15 0.06 28.47
CA ASN A 442 7.62 -1.09 29.22
C ASN A 442 6.95 -2.13 28.33
N GLU A 443 7.08 -2.01 27.01
CA GLU A 443 6.45 -2.88 26.04
C GLU A 443 7.44 -3.87 25.43
N VAL A 444 6.95 -5.07 25.13
CA VAL A 444 7.72 -6.06 24.37
C VAL A 444 7.69 -5.69 22.89
N VAL A 445 8.82 -5.35 22.30
CA VAL A 445 8.89 -5.07 20.85
C VAL A 445 8.97 -6.39 20.07
N GLY A 446 8.08 -6.57 19.09
CA GLY A 446 8.00 -7.79 18.27
C GLY A 446 6.94 -8.80 18.73
N TRP A 447 6.94 -9.98 18.09
CA TRP A 447 5.91 -11.02 18.20
C TRP A 447 6.50 -12.42 17.96
N ASP A 448 7.72 -12.67 18.44
CA ASP A 448 8.49 -13.88 18.14
C ASP A 448 7.85 -15.19 18.65
N LYS A 449 6.83 -15.08 19.52
CA LYS A 449 6.05 -16.22 20.02
C LYS A 449 4.94 -16.67 19.07
N ALA A 450 4.60 -15.86 18.07
CA ALA A 450 3.49 -16.14 17.17
C ALA A 450 3.83 -17.28 16.22
N ASN A 451 2.96 -18.30 16.17
CA ASN A 451 3.08 -19.41 15.25
C ASN A 451 1.84 -19.46 14.33
N VAL A 452 2.07 -19.55 13.01
CA VAL A 452 0.98 -19.64 12.04
C VAL A 452 0.02 -20.79 12.34
N GLN A 453 0.52 -21.91 12.88
CA GLN A 453 -0.30 -23.09 13.17
C GLN A 453 -1.37 -22.83 14.25
N ASP A 454 -1.18 -21.86 15.14
CA ASP A 454 -2.20 -21.47 16.13
C ASP A 454 -3.44 -20.83 15.46
N TYR A 455 -3.22 -20.28 14.27
CA TYR A 455 -4.20 -19.58 13.45
C TYR A 455 -4.75 -20.44 12.29
N MET A 456 -4.22 -21.65 12.10
CA MET A 456 -4.74 -22.59 11.13
C MET A 456 -5.72 -23.57 11.80
N GLY A 457 -6.86 -23.80 11.16
CA GLY A 457 -7.89 -24.73 11.62
C GLY A 457 -8.05 -25.91 10.65
N MET A 458 -8.68 -26.99 11.11
CA MET A 458 -9.10 -28.05 10.20
C MET A 458 -10.09 -27.49 9.16
N PRO A 459 -10.13 -28.04 7.94
CA PRO A 459 -11.20 -27.77 6.99
C PRO A 459 -12.55 -28.01 7.70
N SER A 460 -13.34 -26.95 7.87
CA SER A 460 -14.71 -27.10 8.33
C SER A 460 -15.46 -27.91 7.28
N PHE A 461 -15.81 -29.15 7.60
CA PHE A 461 -16.75 -29.95 6.81
C PHE A 461 -18.17 -29.35 6.81
N ALA A 462 -18.44 -28.34 7.64
CA ALA A 462 -19.77 -27.76 7.82
C ALA A 462 -20.28 -26.91 6.63
N ASN A 463 -19.45 -26.65 5.61
CA ASN A 463 -19.87 -25.93 4.40
C ASN A 463 -20.07 -26.82 3.17
N LYS A 464 -20.07 -28.16 3.32
CA LYS A 464 -20.52 -29.07 2.27
C LYS A 464 -21.62 -29.96 2.84
N VAL A 465 -22.87 -29.57 2.53
CA VAL A 465 -24.10 -30.38 2.56
C VAL A 465 -24.31 -31.18 3.83
N ASP A 466 -25.38 -30.86 4.55
CA ASP A 466 -25.91 -31.64 5.67
C ASP A 466 -26.25 -33.07 5.18
N PHE A 467 -25.25 -33.95 5.15
CA PHE A 467 -25.48 -35.38 5.02
C PHE A 467 -26.02 -35.81 6.38
N SER A 468 -27.35 -35.76 6.51
CA SER A 468 -28.03 -36.38 7.64
C SER A 468 -27.46 -37.79 7.85
N ALA A 469 -27.41 -38.25 9.10
CA ALA A 469 -26.95 -39.60 9.43
C ALA A 469 -27.64 -40.69 8.56
N ALA A 470 -28.85 -40.42 8.06
CA ALA A 470 -29.56 -41.25 7.10
C ALA A 470 -28.83 -41.42 5.75
N ALA A 471 -28.14 -40.40 5.24
CA ALA A 471 -27.44 -40.47 3.96
C ALA A 471 -26.06 -41.17 4.07
N VAL A 472 -25.39 -41.09 5.23
CA VAL A 472 -24.20 -41.89 5.55
C VAL A 472 -24.60 -43.37 5.77
N LEU A 473 -25.72 -43.63 6.45
CA LEU A 473 -26.24 -44.99 6.61
C LEU A 473 -26.74 -45.58 5.28
N ALA A 474 -27.33 -44.77 4.40
CA ALA A 474 -27.74 -45.21 3.06
C ALA A 474 -26.53 -45.57 2.18
N SER A 475 -25.43 -44.83 2.27
CA SER A 475 -24.21 -45.13 1.51
C SER A 475 -23.47 -46.37 2.05
N ILE A 476 -23.46 -46.58 3.37
CA ILE A 476 -22.98 -47.84 3.98
C ILE A 476 -23.88 -49.02 3.57
N GLY A 477 -25.21 -48.81 3.51
CA GLY A 477 -26.18 -49.81 3.07
C GLY A 477 -25.99 -50.21 1.60
N VAL A 478 -25.74 -49.25 0.70
CA VAL A 478 -25.46 -49.51 -0.72
C VAL A 478 -24.12 -50.23 -0.90
N ILE A 479 -23.08 -49.85 -0.16
CA ILE A 479 -21.78 -50.54 -0.21
C ILE A 479 -21.91 -51.99 0.28
N LEU A 480 -22.64 -52.24 1.37
CA LEU A 480 -22.91 -53.60 1.85
C LEU A 480 -23.79 -54.42 0.89
N PHE A 481 -24.76 -53.79 0.22
CA PHE A 481 -25.60 -54.46 -0.78
C PHE A 481 -24.83 -54.80 -2.06
N CYS A 482 -23.93 -53.92 -2.51
CA CYS A 482 -23.02 -54.19 -3.62
C CYS A 482 -21.99 -55.27 -3.28
N TRP A 483 -21.49 -55.33 -2.03
CA TRP A 483 -20.54 -56.36 -1.62
C TRP A 483 -21.18 -57.76 -1.55
N LYS A 484 -22.46 -57.84 -1.15
CA LYS A 484 -23.21 -59.09 -1.06
C LYS A 484 -23.64 -59.66 -2.42
N ASN A 485 -23.74 -58.83 -3.47
CA ASN A 485 -24.10 -59.24 -4.83
C ASN A 485 -22.90 -59.54 -5.75
N ILE A 486 -21.67 -59.38 -5.25
CA ILE A 486 -20.44 -59.76 -5.98
C ILE A 486 -19.96 -61.18 -5.58
N SER A 487 -20.67 -61.85 -4.66
CA SER A 487 -20.31 -63.18 -4.13
C SER A 487 -21.38 -64.27 -4.34
N LEU A 488 -22.14 -64.18 -5.44
CA LEU A 488 -23.02 -65.26 -5.93
C LEU A 488 -22.71 -65.63 -7.38
#